data_AF-A0A7S4FXS3-F1
#
_entry.id   AF-A0A7S4FXS3-F1
#
_cell.length_a   1.000
_cell.length_b   1.000
_cell.length_c   1.000
_cell.angle_alpha   90.00
_cell.angle_beta   90.00
_cell.angle_gamma   90.00
#
_symmetry.space_group_name_H-M   'P 1'
#
loop_
_entity.id
_entity.type
_entity.pdbx_description
1 polymer ?
#
loop_
_entity_poly.entity_id
_entity_poly.type
_entity_poly.pdbx_seq_one_letter_code
_entity_poly.pdbx_strand_id
1 'polypeptide(L)'
;GEPELAWRFLKDVPWVGITGTNGKTTTTALIAAIFQAAGLHAPACGNIGHPLSEVAIAAADGRRPDWVVAELSSYQIEGTAELAPRVGVFTTFTPDHLERHRTMDNYFRVKAALLHRCDVRVLNGDDPELRRRAGAEWPAAVWTSAQGPASVPRNADRGVYVASGWVVAAGARVVRADALRVPGGHNRQNLLMAVAAAVAAGVPAEAIAEAVAGFEGVPHRLQTVRRGGGLAFVNDSKATNYDSAQVGLDAFEGPVILIAGGQAKEGTDSA
;
A
#
# COMPACT_ATOMS: atom_id res chain seq x y z
N GLY A 1 16.90 4.34 -12.90
CA GLY A 1 16.14 3.11 -13.26
C GLY A 1 14.88 3.47 -14.00
N GLU A 2 14.06 2.49 -14.41
CA GLU A 2 12.82 2.73 -15.16
C GLU A 2 11.88 3.78 -14.50
N PRO A 3 11.64 3.78 -13.17
CA PRO A 3 10.79 4.79 -12.53
C PRO A 3 11.30 6.22 -12.67
N GLU A 4 12.62 6.42 -12.58
CA GLU A 4 13.27 7.72 -12.76
C GLU A 4 13.07 8.24 -14.19
N LEU A 5 13.15 7.34 -15.19
CA LEU A 5 12.90 7.71 -16.57
C LEU A 5 11.45 8.13 -16.77
N ALA A 6 10.49 7.33 -16.30
CA ALA A 6 9.07 7.64 -16.40
C ALA A 6 8.72 8.96 -15.68
N TRP A 7 9.29 9.21 -14.50
CA TRP A 7 9.14 10.46 -13.76
C TRP A 7 9.51 11.68 -14.60
N ARG A 8 10.62 11.63 -15.35
CA ARG A 8 11.06 12.77 -16.19
C ARG A 8 10.07 13.13 -17.29
N PHE A 9 9.35 12.15 -17.84
CA PHE A 9 8.33 12.36 -18.88
C PHE A 9 6.95 12.71 -18.32
N LEU A 10 6.70 12.39 -17.05
CA LEU A 10 5.43 12.57 -16.34
C LEU A 10 5.52 13.55 -15.17
N LYS A 11 6.55 14.42 -15.16
CA LYS A 11 6.87 15.30 -14.01
C LYS A 11 5.75 16.28 -13.65
N ASP A 12 4.87 16.57 -14.60
CA ASP A 12 3.72 17.46 -14.47
C ASP A 12 2.47 16.73 -13.97
N VAL A 13 2.46 15.40 -14.00
CA VAL A 13 1.39 14.56 -13.45
C VAL A 13 1.67 14.29 -11.98
N PRO A 14 0.70 14.43 -11.06
CA PRO A 14 0.88 14.06 -9.67
C PRO A 14 0.92 12.54 -9.46
N TRP A 15 1.82 12.08 -8.60
CA TRP A 15 1.97 10.66 -8.29
C TRP A 15 1.56 10.35 -6.85
N VAL A 16 0.99 9.17 -6.66
CA VAL A 16 1.00 8.45 -5.39
C VAL A 16 2.09 7.38 -5.47
N GLY A 17 3.13 7.48 -4.64
CA GLY A 17 4.22 6.50 -4.57
C GLY A 17 4.06 5.60 -3.35
N ILE A 18 3.92 4.29 -3.57
CA ILE A 18 3.67 3.30 -2.51
C ILE A 18 4.89 2.42 -2.32
N THR A 19 5.41 2.34 -1.10
CA THR A 19 6.48 1.41 -0.71
C THR A 19 6.21 0.71 0.62
N GLY A 20 7.10 -0.19 1.00
CA GLY A 20 7.04 -1.03 2.19
C GLY A 20 7.39 -2.49 1.91
N THR A 21 7.30 -3.33 2.94
CA THR A 21 7.58 -4.77 2.80
C THR A 21 6.35 -5.51 2.29
N ASN A 22 5.20 -5.38 2.96
CA ASN A 22 3.95 -6.07 2.60
C ASN A 22 2.80 -5.06 2.39
N GLY A 23 1.69 -5.50 1.76
CA GLY A 23 0.50 -4.64 1.56
C GLY A 23 0.58 -3.61 0.42
N LYS A 24 1.75 -3.41 -0.19
CA LYS A 24 1.96 -2.50 -1.33
C LYS A 24 0.97 -2.70 -2.48
N THR A 25 0.85 -3.94 -2.96
CA THR A 25 0.04 -4.29 -4.14
C THR A 25 -1.44 -4.04 -3.90
N THR A 26 -1.98 -4.49 -2.77
CA THR A 26 -3.37 -4.25 -2.40
C THR A 26 -3.64 -2.75 -2.21
N THR A 27 -2.75 -2.04 -1.53
CA THR A 27 -2.88 -0.59 -1.30
C THR A 27 -2.85 0.17 -2.64
N THR A 28 -1.93 -0.17 -3.54
CA THR A 28 -1.80 0.44 -4.87
C THR A 28 -3.06 0.21 -5.71
N ALA A 29 -3.55 -1.02 -5.76
CA ALA A 29 -4.77 -1.37 -6.50
C ALA A 29 -6.01 -0.67 -5.94
N LEU A 30 -6.14 -0.60 -4.60
CA LEU A 30 -7.28 0.08 -3.96
C LEU A 30 -7.24 1.59 -4.20
N ILE A 31 -6.07 2.22 -4.14
CA ILE A 31 -5.92 3.66 -4.47
C ILE A 31 -6.31 3.90 -5.93
N ALA A 32 -5.82 3.09 -6.87
CA ALA A 32 -6.19 3.23 -8.28
C ALA A 32 -7.70 3.07 -8.50
N ALA A 33 -8.33 2.08 -7.86
CA ALA A 33 -9.79 1.88 -7.92
C ALA A 33 -10.57 3.09 -7.36
N ILE A 34 -10.12 3.66 -6.24
CA ILE A 34 -10.72 4.87 -5.65
C ILE A 34 -10.64 6.06 -6.60
N PHE A 35 -9.50 6.27 -7.24
CA PHE A 35 -9.32 7.40 -8.16
C PHE A 35 -10.16 7.21 -9.43
N GLN A 36 -10.26 5.98 -9.93
CA GLN A 36 -11.11 5.65 -11.09
C GLN A 36 -12.59 5.84 -10.79
N ALA A 37 -13.07 5.47 -9.60
CA ALA A 37 -14.45 5.76 -9.17
C ALA A 37 -14.72 7.27 -9.07
N ALA A 38 -13.69 8.08 -8.84
CA ALA A 38 -13.77 9.53 -8.88
C ALA A 38 -13.73 10.12 -10.31
N GLY A 39 -13.72 9.28 -11.34
CA GLY A 39 -13.64 9.69 -12.74
C GLY A 39 -12.24 10.10 -13.20
N LEU A 40 -11.19 9.82 -12.43
CA LEU A 40 -9.81 10.15 -12.77
C LEU A 40 -9.14 8.99 -13.52
N HIS A 41 -8.40 9.31 -14.57
CA HIS A 41 -7.48 8.37 -15.22
C HIS A 41 -6.23 8.20 -14.34
N ALA A 42 -6.28 7.19 -13.47
CA ALA A 42 -5.22 6.88 -12.50
C ALA A 42 -4.77 5.42 -12.63
N PRO A 43 -3.88 5.08 -13.58
CA PRO A 43 -3.38 3.71 -13.70
C PRO A 43 -2.56 3.29 -12.49
N ALA A 44 -2.72 2.03 -12.09
CA ALA A 44 -1.80 1.34 -11.19
C ALA A 44 -0.54 0.93 -11.99
N CYS A 45 0.63 1.27 -11.48
CA CYS A 45 1.89 1.12 -12.20
C CYS A 45 3.04 0.60 -11.33
N GLY A 46 4.14 0.23 -12.00
CA GLY A 46 5.38 -0.19 -11.36
C GLY A 46 5.41 -1.70 -11.18
N ASN A 47 5.51 -2.18 -9.95
CA ASN A 47 5.52 -3.63 -9.66
C ASN A 47 4.14 -4.31 -9.79
N ILE A 48 3.11 -3.55 -10.17
CA ILE A 48 1.75 -3.99 -10.42
C ILE A 48 1.20 -3.21 -11.63
N GLY A 49 0.26 -3.83 -12.36
CA GLY A 49 -0.43 -3.16 -13.46
C GLY A 49 0.52 -2.93 -14.63
N HIS A 50 0.67 -1.66 -15.04
CA HIS A 50 1.49 -1.29 -16.19
C HIS A 50 2.93 -0.95 -15.77
N PRO A 51 3.94 -1.33 -16.58
CA PRO A 51 5.26 -0.73 -16.49
C PRO A 51 5.16 0.80 -16.54
N LEU A 52 5.94 1.49 -15.71
CA LEU A 52 5.93 2.97 -15.65
C LEU A 52 6.36 3.58 -17.00
N SER A 53 7.27 2.91 -17.69
CA SER A 53 7.69 3.28 -19.05
C SER A 53 6.56 3.23 -20.07
N GLU A 54 5.64 2.26 -19.99
CA GLU A 54 4.49 2.16 -20.89
C GLU A 54 3.53 3.33 -20.68
N VAL A 55 3.29 3.73 -19.43
CA VAL A 55 2.46 4.90 -19.11
C VAL A 55 3.10 6.19 -19.61
N ALA A 56 4.42 6.32 -19.49
CA ALA A 56 5.14 7.47 -20.03
C ALA A 56 5.05 7.55 -21.57
N ILE A 57 5.14 6.42 -22.27
CA ILE A 57 4.94 6.35 -23.73
C ILE A 57 3.51 6.72 -24.09
N ALA A 58 2.51 6.14 -23.41
CA ALA A 58 1.11 6.46 -23.63
C ALA A 58 0.79 7.94 -23.44
N ALA A 59 1.39 8.57 -22.43
CA ALA A 59 1.28 10.00 -22.18
C ALA A 59 1.90 10.85 -23.31
N ALA A 60 2.99 10.41 -23.90
CA ALA A 60 3.57 11.06 -25.08
C ALA A 60 2.65 10.97 -26.31
N ASP A 61 1.86 9.90 -26.43
CA ASP A 61 0.85 9.69 -27.48
C ASP A 61 -0.49 10.38 -27.17
N GLY A 62 -0.55 11.28 -26.19
CA GLY A 62 -1.75 12.05 -25.84
C GLY A 62 -2.71 11.36 -24.87
N ARG A 63 -2.41 10.15 -24.39
CA ARG A 63 -3.19 9.45 -23.35
C ARG A 63 -2.63 9.73 -21.95
N ARG A 64 -2.53 11.01 -21.60
CA ARG A 64 -1.97 11.44 -20.30
C ARG A 64 -2.88 10.99 -19.14
N PRO A 65 -2.30 10.45 -18.05
CA PRO A 65 -3.03 10.20 -16.82
C PRO A 65 -3.23 11.48 -16.01
N ASP A 66 -4.34 11.53 -15.26
CA ASP A 66 -4.57 12.55 -14.24
C ASP A 66 -3.68 12.32 -13.01
N TRP A 67 -3.41 11.04 -12.70
CA TRP A 67 -2.56 10.61 -11.61
C TRP A 67 -1.77 9.35 -11.97
N VAL A 68 -0.59 9.17 -11.39
CA VAL A 68 0.12 7.89 -11.43
C VAL A 68 0.08 7.24 -10.06
N VAL A 69 -0.38 5.99 -9.96
CA VAL A 69 -0.40 5.24 -8.71
C VAL A 69 0.68 4.16 -8.77
N ALA A 70 1.88 4.48 -8.28
CA ALA A 70 3.08 3.68 -8.49
C ALA A 70 3.45 2.82 -7.27
N GLU A 71 3.44 1.49 -7.44
CA GLU A 71 4.10 0.57 -6.51
C GLU A 71 5.62 0.56 -6.77
N LEU A 72 6.40 0.91 -5.75
CA LEU A 72 7.86 1.04 -5.83
C LEU A 72 8.57 0.13 -4.82
N SER A 73 9.36 -0.81 -5.35
CA SER A 73 10.29 -1.62 -4.54
C SER A 73 11.49 -0.81 -4.05
N SER A 74 12.20 -1.34 -3.06
CA SER A 74 13.49 -0.77 -2.64
C SER A 74 14.52 -0.72 -3.77
N TYR A 75 14.55 -1.72 -4.65
CA TYR A 75 15.48 -1.77 -5.80
C TYR A 75 15.20 -0.62 -6.78
N GLN A 76 13.92 -0.37 -7.06
CA GLN A 76 13.49 0.74 -7.90
C GLN A 76 13.82 2.09 -7.26
N ILE A 77 13.53 2.25 -5.97
CA ILE A 77 13.77 3.51 -5.24
C ILE A 77 15.27 3.83 -5.19
N GLU A 78 16.14 2.84 -4.95
CA GLU A 78 17.60 3.01 -4.99
C GLU A 78 18.09 3.61 -6.32
N GLY A 79 17.43 3.25 -7.43
CA GLY A 79 17.73 3.76 -8.76
C GLY A 79 17.05 5.09 -9.13
N THR A 80 16.49 5.83 -8.17
CA THR A 80 15.77 7.11 -8.41
C THR A 80 16.43 8.28 -7.67
N ALA A 81 16.68 9.37 -8.38
CA ALA A 81 17.31 10.57 -7.85
C ALA A 81 16.32 11.73 -7.69
N GLU A 82 15.40 11.89 -8.64
CA GLU A 82 14.50 13.05 -8.70
C GLU A 82 13.03 12.69 -8.46
N LEU A 83 12.67 11.40 -8.50
CA LEU A 83 11.30 10.94 -8.26
C LEU A 83 10.74 11.49 -6.94
N ALA A 84 9.74 12.36 -7.05
CA ALA A 84 9.15 13.11 -5.94
C ALA A 84 7.61 13.06 -5.99
N PRO A 85 6.98 11.94 -5.60
CA PRO A 85 5.52 11.81 -5.62
C PRO A 85 4.85 12.86 -4.74
N ARG A 86 3.66 13.35 -5.14
CA ARG A 86 2.87 14.26 -4.30
C ARG A 86 2.47 13.58 -2.98
N VAL A 87 2.05 12.32 -3.06
CA VAL A 87 1.69 11.52 -1.88
C VAL A 87 2.59 10.30 -1.82
N GLY A 88 3.29 10.11 -0.70
CA GLY A 88 4.08 8.91 -0.42
C GLY A 88 3.40 8.04 0.62
N VAL A 89 3.31 6.73 0.39
CA VAL A 89 2.70 5.77 1.31
C VAL A 89 3.75 4.73 1.75
N PHE A 90 3.93 4.55 3.06
CA PHE A 90 4.77 3.50 3.63
C PHE A 90 3.91 2.48 4.38
N THR A 91 3.76 1.30 3.77
CA THR A 91 2.82 0.25 4.18
C THR A 91 3.22 -0.52 5.44
N THR A 92 4.24 -1.37 5.35
CA THR A 92 4.84 -2.03 6.52
C THR A 92 6.35 -2.06 6.39
N PHE A 93 7.06 -2.32 7.48
CA PHE A 93 8.51 -2.43 7.47
C PHE A 93 9.03 -3.57 8.33
N THR A 94 9.19 -4.72 7.70
CA THR A 94 9.78 -5.95 8.27
C THR A 94 10.95 -6.45 7.42
N PRO A 95 11.83 -7.33 7.94
CA PRO A 95 12.99 -7.84 7.21
C PRO A 95 12.63 -8.46 5.85
N ASP A 96 13.22 -7.93 4.79
CA ASP A 96 13.18 -8.50 3.43
C ASP A 96 14.39 -7.96 2.66
N HIS A 97 14.84 -8.69 1.65
CA HIS A 97 15.92 -8.28 0.75
C HIS A 97 17.25 -7.90 1.45
N LEU A 98 17.57 -8.49 2.59
CA LEU A 98 18.78 -8.18 3.36
C LEU A 98 20.06 -8.63 2.64
N GLU A 99 19.97 -9.60 1.74
CA GLU A 99 21.06 -9.98 0.83
C GLU A 99 21.51 -8.80 -0.05
N ARG A 100 20.59 -7.88 -0.38
CA ARG A 100 20.87 -6.65 -1.14
C ARG A 100 21.26 -5.50 -0.22
N HIS A 101 20.48 -5.25 0.83
CA HIS A 101 20.59 -4.04 1.66
C HIS A 101 21.57 -4.18 2.83
N ARG A 102 21.99 -5.40 3.15
CA ARG A 102 22.88 -5.81 4.25
C ARG A 102 22.31 -5.59 5.65
N THR A 103 21.66 -4.45 5.91
CA THR A 103 21.11 -4.10 7.22
C THR A 103 19.69 -3.53 7.10
N MET A 104 18.90 -3.68 8.16
CA MET A 104 17.57 -3.06 8.27
C MET A 104 17.64 -1.53 8.16
N ASP A 105 18.70 -0.90 8.67
CA ASP A 105 18.87 0.55 8.61
C ASP A 105 19.07 1.04 7.17
N ASN A 106 19.89 0.33 6.38
CA ASN A 106 20.06 0.62 4.96
C ASN A 106 18.74 0.41 4.20
N TYR A 107 18.03 -0.69 4.48
CA TYR A 107 16.75 -0.99 3.85
C TYR A 107 15.69 0.08 4.16
N PHE A 108 15.64 0.56 5.41
CA PHE A 108 14.78 1.66 5.82
C PHE A 108 15.14 2.94 5.08
N ARG A 109 16.43 3.33 5.09
CA ARG A 109 16.92 4.57 4.45
C ARG A 109 16.56 4.61 2.96
N VAL A 110 16.70 3.49 2.25
CA VAL A 110 16.31 3.40 0.84
C VAL A 110 14.83 3.67 0.65
N LYS A 111 13.94 3.04 1.44
CA LYS A 111 12.49 3.31 1.33
C LYS A 111 12.13 4.74 1.75
N ALA A 112 12.71 5.21 2.85
CA ALA A 112 12.50 6.56 3.39
C ALA A 112 12.90 7.66 2.39
N ALA A 113 13.93 7.42 1.55
CA ALA A 113 14.34 8.35 0.50
C ALA A 113 13.20 8.72 -0.47
N LEU A 114 12.27 7.80 -0.75
CA LEU A 114 11.05 8.13 -1.50
C LEU A 114 10.18 9.13 -0.73
N LEU A 115 9.88 8.82 0.53
CA LEU A 115 9.00 9.62 1.38
C LEU A 115 9.58 11.02 1.66
N HIS A 116 10.91 11.15 1.76
CA HIS A 116 11.56 12.45 1.95
C HIS A 116 11.23 13.46 0.85
N ARG A 117 11.05 12.98 -0.38
CA ARG A 117 10.75 13.81 -1.54
C ARG A 117 9.25 14.07 -1.74
N CYS A 118 8.39 13.52 -0.88
CA CYS A 118 6.94 13.66 -1.00
C CYS A 118 6.40 14.89 -0.26
N ASP A 119 5.33 15.48 -0.78
CA ASP A 119 4.61 16.58 -0.11
C ASP A 119 3.87 16.04 1.12
N VAL A 120 3.05 15.00 0.90
CA VAL A 120 2.29 14.30 1.94
C VAL A 120 2.87 12.91 2.16
N ARG A 121 3.04 12.54 3.43
CA ARG A 121 3.52 11.21 3.85
C ARG A 121 2.41 10.50 4.61
N VAL A 122 1.97 9.35 4.12
CA VAL A 122 1.01 8.45 4.77
C VAL A 122 1.78 7.26 5.33
N LEU A 123 1.66 7.01 6.62
CA LEU A 123 2.45 5.99 7.32
C LEU A 123 1.55 5.08 8.15
N ASN A 124 1.81 3.79 8.10
CA ASN A 124 1.12 2.83 8.95
C ASN A 124 1.54 2.99 10.42
N GLY A 125 0.62 3.51 11.24
CA GLY A 125 0.81 3.73 12.67
C GLY A 125 0.58 2.49 13.53
N ASP A 126 0.16 1.37 12.93
CA ASP A 126 0.09 0.07 13.61
C ASP A 126 1.37 -0.76 13.41
N ASP A 127 2.28 -0.34 12.53
CA ASP A 127 3.57 -0.99 12.32
C ASP A 127 4.59 -0.49 13.36
N PRO A 128 5.09 -1.36 14.26
CA PRO A 128 5.95 -0.94 15.37
C PRO A 128 7.32 -0.40 14.89
N GLU A 129 7.84 -0.92 13.78
CA GLU A 129 9.14 -0.52 13.25
C GLU A 129 9.04 0.87 12.60
N LEU A 130 7.98 1.13 11.85
CA LEU A 130 7.68 2.46 11.30
C LEU A 130 7.43 3.47 12.40
N ARG A 131 6.62 3.13 13.42
CA ARG A 131 6.43 4.01 14.59
C ARG A 131 7.74 4.39 15.25
N ARG A 132 8.64 3.41 15.44
CA ARG A 132 9.93 3.64 16.11
C ARG A 132 10.86 4.51 15.27
N ARG A 133 10.98 4.21 13.97
CA ARG A 133 11.96 4.87 13.08
C ARG A 133 11.49 6.21 12.54
N ALA A 134 10.29 6.24 11.97
CA ALA A 134 9.73 7.41 11.32
C ALA A 134 9.00 8.36 12.28
N GLY A 135 8.63 7.88 13.47
CA GLY A 135 7.85 8.65 14.44
C GLY A 135 8.49 9.97 14.87
N ALA A 136 9.83 10.05 14.95
CA ALA A 136 10.53 11.30 15.27
C ALA A 136 10.84 12.16 14.03
N GLU A 137 10.92 11.53 12.87
CA GLU A 137 11.43 12.14 11.64
C GLU A 137 10.37 12.95 10.89
N TRP A 138 9.12 12.47 10.88
CA TRP A 138 8.02 13.10 10.13
C TRP A 138 6.84 13.47 11.04
N PRO A 139 6.96 14.51 11.88
CA PRO A 139 5.90 14.92 12.81
C PRO A 139 4.63 15.42 12.10
N ALA A 140 4.73 15.81 10.82
CA ALA A 140 3.62 16.26 10.01
C ALA A 140 2.99 15.15 9.14
N ALA A 141 3.47 13.90 9.21
CA ALA A 141 2.91 12.79 8.44
C ALA A 141 1.47 12.45 8.89
N VAL A 142 0.69 11.95 7.94
CA VAL A 142 -0.63 11.36 8.17
C VAL A 142 -0.42 9.93 8.64
N TRP A 143 -0.63 9.69 9.92
CA TRP A 143 -0.50 8.34 10.48
C TRP A 143 -1.85 7.63 10.48
N THR A 144 -1.83 6.33 10.17
CA THR A 144 -3.04 5.50 10.16
C THR A 144 -3.11 4.55 11.35
N SER A 145 -4.29 4.26 11.90
CA SER A 145 -4.44 3.18 12.89
C SER A 145 -5.81 2.49 12.85
N ALA A 146 -5.80 1.17 12.74
CA ALA A 146 -6.99 0.33 12.84
C ALA A 146 -7.47 0.14 14.29
N GLN A 147 -6.64 0.50 15.27
CA GLN A 147 -6.92 0.36 16.70
C GLN A 147 -7.62 1.59 17.30
N GLY A 148 -7.81 2.64 16.49
CA GLY A 148 -8.57 3.84 16.86
C GLY A 148 -7.72 5.08 17.09
N PRO A 149 -8.36 6.21 17.45
CA PRO A 149 -7.72 7.53 17.48
C PRO A 149 -6.57 7.62 18.50
N ALA A 150 -6.72 6.95 19.65
CA ALA A 150 -5.68 6.94 20.70
C ALA A 150 -4.41 6.19 20.28
N SER A 151 -4.52 5.30 19.29
CA SER A 151 -3.39 4.54 18.75
C SER A 151 -2.67 5.25 17.60
N VAL A 152 -3.21 6.37 17.11
CA VAL A 152 -2.53 7.20 16.09
C VAL A 152 -1.31 7.87 16.72
N PRO A 153 -0.09 7.65 16.18
CA PRO A 153 1.10 8.32 16.64
C PRO A 153 0.99 9.86 16.57
N ARG A 154 1.29 10.50 17.70
CA ARG A 154 1.46 11.95 17.91
C ARG A 154 0.24 12.85 17.69
N ASN A 155 -0.43 12.77 16.53
CA ASN A 155 -1.47 13.71 16.16
C ASN A 155 -2.66 13.00 15.50
N ALA A 156 -3.69 12.71 16.30
CA ALA A 156 -4.93 12.12 15.83
C ALA A 156 -5.73 13.07 14.91
N ASP A 157 -5.59 14.39 15.05
CA ASP A 157 -6.33 15.37 14.21
C ASP A 157 -5.91 15.29 12.74
N ARG A 158 -4.66 14.88 12.49
CA ARG A 158 -4.14 14.61 11.14
C ARG A 158 -4.16 13.13 10.77
N GLY A 159 -4.66 12.28 11.65
CA GLY A 159 -4.67 10.83 11.48
C GLY A 159 -5.82 10.32 10.64
N VAL A 160 -5.68 9.07 10.18
CA VAL A 160 -6.78 8.30 9.59
C VAL A 160 -6.96 7.00 10.38
N TYR A 161 -8.12 6.82 10.99
CA TYR A 161 -8.31 5.74 11.97
C TYR A 161 -9.71 5.15 11.93
N VAL A 162 -9.87 3.98 12.56
CA VAL A 162 -11.19 3.37 12.74
C VAL A 162 -11.84 3.87 14.03
N ALA A 163 -13.02 4.47 13.95
CA ALA A 163 -13.83 4.85 15.11
C ALA A 163 -15.30 4.57 14.87
N SER A 164 -15.97 3.90 15.82
CA SER A 164 -17.38 3.50 15.70
C SER A 164 -17.69 2.73 14.39
N GLY A 165 -16.71 1.94 13.93
CA GLY A 165 -16.76 1.16 12.69
C GLY A 165 -16.69 1.98 11.40
N TRP A 166 -16.36 3.26 11.47
CA TRP A 166 -16.06 4.11 10.31
C TRP A 166 -14.55 4.35 10.20
N VAL A 167 -14.06 4.44 8.97
CA VAL A 167 -12.79 5.13 8.69
C VAL A 167 -13.04 6.63 8.80
N VAL A 168 -12.31 7.27 9.69
CA VAL A 168 -12.38 8.70 9.97
C VAL A 168 -11.07 9.35 9.51
N ALA A 169 -11.17 10.44 8.75
CA ALA A 169 -10.05 11.27 8.32
C ALA A 169 -10.34 12.73 8.66
N ALA A 170 -9.41 13.41 9.33
CA ALA A 170 -9.58 14.80 9.78
C ALA A 170 -10.91 15.06 10.53
N GLY A 171 -11.33 14.09 11.35
CA GLY A 171 -12.58 14.14 12.12
C GLY A 171 -13.87 13.83 11.34
N ALA A 172 -13.80 13.68 10.01
CA ALA A 172 -14.96 13.34 9.18
C ALA A 172 -15.03 11.83 8.90
N ARG A 173 -16.25 11.27 8.90
CA ARG A 173 -16.49 9.89 8.47
C ARG A 173 -16.37 9.81 6.94
N VAL A 174 -15.49 8.95 6.45
CA VAL A 174 -15.25 8.79 5.00
C VAL A 174 -15.96 7.57 4.46
N VAL A 175 -15.68 6.41 5.03
CA VAL A 175 -16.23 5.12 4.57
C VAL A 175 -16.40 4.16 5.73
N ARG A 176 -17.37 3.26 5.63
CA ARG A 176 -17.57 2.16 6.59
C ARG A 176 -16.36 1.22 6.57
N ALA A 177 -15.78 0.92 7.74
CA ALA A 177 -14.57 0.12 7.85
C ALA A 177 -14.80 -1.38 7.52
N ASP A 178 -16.06 -1.80 7.44
CA ASP A 178 -16.57 -3.11 7.03
C ASP A 178 -17.07 -3.13 5.57
N ALA A 179 -16.99 -2.00 4.85
CA ALA A 179 -17.34 -1.96 3.43
C ALA A 179 -16.32 -2.72 2.56
N LEU A 180 -15.05 -2.77 2.97
CA LEU A 180 -14.04 -3.58 2.30
C LEU A 180 -14.30 -5.05 2.57
N ARG A 181 -14.70 -5.80 1.52
CA ARG A 181 -15.05 -7.23 1.63
C ARG A 181 -13.84 -8.17 1.64
N VAL A 182 -12.64 -7.63 1.42
CA VAL A 182 -11.41 -8.41 1.42
C VAL A 182 -11.03 -8.75 2.88
N PRO A 183 -10.93 -10.04 3.24
CA PRO A 183 -10.70 -10.47 4.62
C PRO A 183 -9.29 -10.15 5.13
N GLY A 184 -9.11 -10.11 6.45
CA GLY A 184 -7.81 -9.99 7.12
C GLY A 184 -7.53 -8.61 7.73
N GLY A 185 -6.96 -8.59 8.95
CA GLY A 185 -6.64 -7.34 9.67
C GLY A 185 -5.67 -6.42 8.92
N HIS A 186 -4.72 -7.01 8.18
CA HIS A 186 -3.80 -6.27 7.31
C HIS A 186 -4.52 -5.50 6.19
N ASN A 187 -5.65 -6.00 5.68
CA ASN A 187 -6.44 -5.30 4.67
C ASN A 187 -7.20 -4.10 5.24
N ARG A 188 -7.52 -4.11 6.54
CA ARG A 188 -8.00 -2.92 7.24
C ARG A 188 -6.91 -1.83 7.28
N GLN A 189 -5.65 -2.19 7.47
CA GLN A 189 -4.55 -1.21 7.40
C GLN A 189 -4.36 -0.68 5.97
N ASN A 190 -4.36 -1.57 4.97
CA ASN A 190 -4.31 -1.18 3.55
C ASN A 190 -5.44 -0.20 3.19
N LEU A 191 -6.66 -0.44 3.68
CA LEU A 191 -7.80 0.46 3.53
C LEU A 191 -7.51 1.86 4.10
N LEU A 192 -7.04 1.95 5.34
CA LEU A 192 -6.77 3.25 5.96
C LEU A 192 -5.73 4.05 5.20
N MET A 193 -4.67 3.40 4.71
CA MET A 193 -3.63 4.05 3.92
C MET A 193 -4.15 4.50 2.54
N ALA A 194 -4.99 3.68 1.90
CA ALA A 194 -5.62 4.05 0.64
C ALA A 194 -6.57 5.24 0.80
N VAL A 195 -7.40 5.24 1.85
CA VAL A 195 -8.28 6.37 2.19
C VAL A 195 -7.47 7.62 2.50
N ALA A 196 -6.40 7.51 3.28
CA ALA A 196 -5.52 8.63 3.59
C ALA A 196 -4.89 9.25 2.34
N ALA A 197 -4.41 8.42 1.41
CA ALA A 197 -3.84 8.89 0.15
C ALA A 197 -4.90 9.57 -0.74
N ALA A 198 -6.10 9.00 -0.82
CA ALA A 198 -7.21 9.55 -1.60
C ALA A 198 -7.70 10.90 -1.04
N VAL A 199 -7.86 11.02 0.27
CA VAL A 199 -8.22 12.28 0.94
C VAL A 199 -7.13 13.34 0.71
N ALA A 200 -5.85 12.97 0.82
CA ALA A 200 -4.73 13.88 0.53
C ALA A 200 -4.70 14.34 -0.93
N ALA A 201 -5.21 13.53 -1.85
CA ALA A 201 -5.36 13.85 -3.27
C ALA A 201 -6.64 14.65 -3.59
N GLY A 202 -7.52 14.89 -2.60
CA GLY A 202 -8.76 15.63 -2.79
C GLY A 202 -9.90 14.79 -3.39
N VAL A 203 -9.82 13.46 -3.34
CA VAL A 203 -10.88 12.57 -3.82
C VAL A 203 -12.10 12.65 -2.88
N PRO A 204 -13.33 12.82 -3.41
CA PRO A 204 -14.53 12.92 -2.59
C PRO A 204 -14.87 11.61 -1.86
N ALA A 205 -15.48 11.72 -0.68
CA ALA A 205 -15.80 10.58 0.18
C ALA A 205 -16.76 9.59 -0.49
N GLU A 206 -17.65 10.09 -1.35
CA GLU A 206 -18.61 9.29 -2.11
C GLU A 206 -17.89 8.31 -3.06
N ALA A 207 -16.90 8.79 -3.81
CA ALA A 207 -16.09 7.97 -4.71
C ALA A 207 -15.23 6.96 -3.93
N ILE A 208 -14.69 7.36 -2.76
CA ILE A 208 -13.97 6.46 -1.86
C ILE A 208 -14.90 5.32 -1.42
N ALA A 209 -16.11 5.65 -0.97
CA ALA A 209 -17.08 4.68 -0.48
C ALA A 209 -17.52 3.69 -1.57
N GLU A 210 -17.79 4.19 -2.79
CA GLU A 210 -18.15 3.39 -3.95
C GLU A 210 -17.05 2.37 -4.29
N ALA A 211 -15.81 2.84 -4.47
CA ALA A 211 -14.69 1.98 -4.82
C ALA A 211 -14.41 0.92 -3.75
N VAL A 212 -14.42 1.31 -2.47
CA VAL A 212 -14.14 0.38 -1.36
C VAL A 212 -15.20 -0.73 -1.30
N ALA A 213 -16.47 -0.40 -1.51
CA ALA A 213 -17.56 -1.39 -1.52
C ALA A 213 -17.49 -2.35 -2.72
N GLY A 214 -17.00 -1.87 -3.86
CA GLY A 214 -16.83 -2.65 -5.09
C GLY A 214 -15.50 -3.39 -5.22
N PHE A 215 -14.53 -3.15 -4.33
CA PHE A 215 -13.19 -3.72 -4.46
C PHE A 215 -13.16 -5.20 -4.08
N GLU A 216 -12.89 -6.06 -5.06
CA GLU A 216 -12.87 -7.53 -4.90
C GLU A 216 -11.51 -8.09 -4.43
N GLY A 217 -10.52 -7.23 -4.23
CA GLY A 217 -9.15 -7.64 -3.94
C GLY A 217 -8.27 -7.70 -5.18
N VAL A 218 -7.02 -8.15 -4.98
CA VAL A 218 -6.06 -8.33 -6.08
C VAL A 218 -5.97 -9.81 -6.43
N PRO A 219 -5.94 -10.21 -7.71
CA PRO A 219 -5.70 -11.59 -8.10
C PRO A 219 -4.45 -12.15 -7.40
N HIS A 220 -4.51 -13.43 -7.00
CA HIS A 220 -3.41 -14.14 -6.32
C HIS A 220 -3.01 -13.62 -4.93
N ARG A 221 -3.87 -12.80 -4.29
CA ARG A 221 -3.72 -12.35 -2.89
C ARG A 221 -4.96 -12.76 -2.10
N LEU A 222 -4.86 -13.81 -1.29
CA LEU A 222 -5.99 -14.41 -0.55
C LEU A 222 -7.25 -14.63 -1.42
N GLN A 223 -7.04 -14.92 -2.71
CA GLN A 223 -8.11 -15.01 -3.69
C GLN A 223 -8.81 -16.35 -3.56
N THR A 224 -10.09 -16.37 -3.20
CA THR A 224 -10.86 -17.63 -3.27
C THR A 224 -11.06 -18.02 -4.74
N VAL A 225 -10.39 -19.07 -5.20
CA VAL A 225 -10.47 -19.55 -6.59
C VAL A 225 -11.57 -20.58 -6.80
N ARG A 226 -11.96 -21.32 -5.75
CA ARG A 226 -13.03 -22.31 -5.82
C ARG A 226 -13.61 -22.59 -4.43
N ARG A 227 -14.91 -22.84 -4.38
CA ARG A 227 -15.58 -23.47 -3.23
C ARG A 227 -16.23 -24.78 -3.68
N GLY A 228 -16.09 -25.84 -2.90
CA GLY A 228 -16.70 -27.14 -3.22
C GLY A 228 -16.30 -28.24 -2.23
N GLY A 229 -17.23 -29.16 -1.96
CA GLY A 229 -16.98 -30.30 -1.07
C GLY A 229 -16.66 -29.91 0.38
N GLY A 230 -17.18 -28.78 0.86
CA GLY A 230 -16.87 -28.25 2.19
C GLY A 230 -15.52 -27.53 2.28
N LEU A 231 -14.77 -27.42 1.17
CA LEU A 231 -13.46 -26.77 1.12
C LEU A 231 -13.53 -25.44 0.36
N ALA A 232 -12.68 -24.49 0.77
CA ALA A 232 -12.37 -23.29 0.02
C ALA A 232 -10.92 -23.37 -0.45
N PHE A 233 -10.70 -23.21 -1.75
CA PHE A 233 -9.37 -23.14 -2.36
C PHE A 233 -9.00 -21.66 -2.48
N VAL A 234 -7.91 -21.27 -1.83
CA VAL A 234 -7.42 -19.89 -1.79
C VAL A 234 -6.07 -19.82 -2.47
N ASN A 235 -5.93 -18.90 -3.42
CA ASN A 235 -4.69 -18.59 -4.11
C ASN A 235 -4.04 -17.37 -3.46
N ASP A 236 -2.90 -17.59 -2.80
CA ASP A 236 -2.05 -16.55 -2.22
C ASP A 236 -0.61 -16.65 -2.76
N SER A 237 -0.44 -16.95 -4.05
CA SER A 237 0.89 -17.17 -4.67
C SER A 237 1.81 -15.94 -4.67
N LYS A 238 1.31 -14.77 -4.27
CA LYS A 238 2.09 -13.55 -4.06
C LYS A 238 2.68 -13.44 -2.63
N ALA A 239 2.41 -14.38 -1.73
CA ALA A 239 3.11 -14.49 -0.45
C ALA A 239 4.50 -15.11 -0.66
N THR A 240 5.50 -14.27 -0.98
CA THR A 240 6.87 -14.71 -1.33
C THR A 240 7.90 -14.49 -0.20
N ASN A 241 7.45 -14.17 1.01
CA ASN A 241 8.26 -14.08 2.23
C ASN A 241 7.50 -14.65 3.43
N TYR A 242 8.21 -14.99 4.51
CA TYR A 242 7.63 -15.63 5.71
C TYR A 242 6.51 -14.81 6.32
N ASP A 243 6.71 -13.50 6.51
CA ASP A 243 5.69 -12.61 7.07
C ASP A 243 4.40 -12.59 6.23
N SER A 244 4.50 -12.56 4.89
CA SER A 244 3.33 -12.60 4.03
C SER A 244 2.58 -13.92 4.16
N ALA A 245 3.30 -15.04 4.27
CA ALA A 245 2.68 -16.35 4.44
C ALA A 245 1.97 -16.44 5.79
N GLN A 246 2.59 -15.97 6.87
CA GLN A 246 1.97 -15.92 8.20
C GLN A 246 0.72 -15.04 8.21
N VAL A 247 0.81 -13.82 7.67
CA VAL A 247 -0.33 -12.90 7.54
C VAL A 247 -1.47 -13.51 6.72
N GLY A 248 -1.15 -14.32 5.71
CA GLY A 248 -2.14 -15.03 4.92
C GLY A 248 -2.83 -16.17 5.69
N LEU A 249 -2.08 -16.91 6.52
CA LEU A 249 -2.62 -17.95 7.40
C LEU A 249 -3.54 -17.35 8.48
N ASP A 250 -3.10 -16.26 9.12
CA ASP A 250 -3.84 -15.55 10.17
C ASP A 250 -5.16 -14.92 9.66
N ALA A 251 -5.37 -14.87 8.34
CA ALA A 251 -6.62 -14.38 7.75
C ALA A 251 -7.79 -15.38 7.86
N PHE A 252 -7.56 -16.61 8.32
CA PHE A 252 -8.57 -17.67 8.42
C PHE A 252 -8.71 -18.19 9.86
N GLU A 253 -9.95 -18.30 10.34
CA GLU A 253 -10.27 -18.76 11.72
C GLU A 253 -10.40 -20.30 11.85
N GLY A 254 -10.12 -21.06 10.79
CA GLY A 254 -10.34 -22.51 10.73
C GLY A 254 -9.10 -23.31 10.29
N PRO A 255 -9.18 -24.65 10.24
CA PRO A 255 -8.05 -25.49 9.82
C PRO A 255 -7.63 -25.16 8.37
N VAL A 256 -6.34 -24.85 8.19
CA VAL A 256 -5.75 -24.54 6.88
C VAL A 256 -4.81 -25.66 6.46
N ILE A 257 -4.96 -26.14 5.22
CA ILE A 257 -3.98 -27.00 4.57
C ILE A 257 -3.08 -26.11 3.71
N LEU A 258 -1.84 -25.89 4.15
CA LEU A 258 -0.88 -25.03 3.46
C LEU A 258 -0.13 -25.80 2.37
N ILE A 259 -0.09 -25.23 1.17
CA ILE A 259 0.84 -25.62 0.10
C ILE A 259 1.93 -24.56 0.06
N ALA A 260 3.12 -24.90 0.56
CA ALA A 260 4.29 -24.02 0.60
C ALA A 260 5.51 -24.65 -0.08
N GLY A 261 6.38 -23.81 -0.63
CA GLY A 261 7.61 -24.23 -1.30
C GLY A 261 8.15 -23.13 -2.22
N GLY A 262 9.44 -23.20 -2.55
CA GLY A 262 10.12 -22.22 -3.41
C GLY A 262 11.58 -22.00 -3.01
N GLN A 263 12.19 -20.94 -3.56
CA GLN A 263 13.53 -20.52 -3.16
C GLN A 263 13.45 -19.68 -1.87
N ALA A 264 14.08 -20.17 -0.80
CA ALA A 264 14.13 -19.46 0.47
C ALA A 264 14.94 -18.16 0.35
N LYS A 265 14.46 -17.10 0.99
CA LYS A 265 15.22 -15.88 1.26
C LYS A 265 15.91 -15.99 2.63
N GLU A 266 17.03 -15.30 2.82
CA GLU A 266 17.68 -15.23 4.15
C GLU A 266 16.75 -14.55 5.17
N GLY A 267 16.53 -15.19 6.31
CA GLY A 267 15.62 -14.74 7.38
C GLY A 267 15.50 -15.79 8.48
N THR A 268 14.96 -15.41 9.64
CA THR A 268 14.70 -16.34 10.74
C THR A 268 13.30 -16.94 10.59
N ASP A 269 13.24 -18.27 10.43
CA ASP A 269 12.02 -19.05 10.51
C ASP A 269 11.75 -19.36 11.99
N SER A 270 10.83 -18.63 12.60
CA SER A 270 10.41 -18.85 13.99
C SER A 270 8.92 -19.09 14.12
N ALA A 271 8.25 -19.36 12.98
CA ALA A 271 6.83 -19.68 12.91
C ALA A 271 6.56 -21.11 13.41
#